data_AF-X1FV77-F1
#
_entry.id   AF-X1FV77-F1
#
_cell.length_a   1.000
_cell.length_b   1.000
_cell.length_c   1.000
_cell.angle_alpha   90.00
_cell.angle_beta   90.00
_cell.angle_gamma   90.00
#
_symmetry.space_group_name_H-M   'P 1'
#
loop_
_entity.id
_entity.type
_entity.pdbx_description
1 polymer ?
#
loop_
_entity_poly.entity_id
_entity_poly.type
_entity_poly.pdbx_seq_one_letter_code
_entity_poly.pdbx_strand_id
1 'polypeptide(L)'
;NKAILKIIERQEELQNKDKIDNLNKREKEIKNFMHKTQLNEYLEEARKAEFKGQESKALDKYQEALYFLKTDEVDDSLQKEKIDEIKSKISELSK
;
A
#
# COMPACT_ATOMS: atom_id res chain seq x y z
N ASN A 1 -21.65 31.33 -33.74
CA ASN A 1 -20.25 31.86 -33.75
C ASN A 1 -19.30 30.70 -33.41
N LYS A 2 -18.53 30.20 -34.39
CA LYS A 2 -17.69 28.98 -34.28
C LYS A 2 -16.61 29.08 -33.19
N ALA A 3 -16.16 30.29 -32.87
CA ALA A 3 -15.17 30.51 -31.81
C ALA A 3 -15.73 30.21 -30.42
N ILE A 4 -17.00 30.57 -30.16
CA ILE A 4 -17.66 30.31 -28.86
C ILE A 4 -17.84 28.81 -28.65
N LEU A 5 -18.23 28.06 -29.69
CA LEU A 5 -18.39 26.60 -29.61
C LEU A 5 -17.08 25.90 -29.23
N LYS A 6 -15.96 26.28 -29.86
CA LYS A 6 -14.64 25.75 -29.51
C LYS A 6 -14.21 26.07 -28.07
N ILE A 7 -14.61 27.23 -27.54
CA ILE A 7 -14.33 27.59 -26.14
C ILE A 7 -15.10 26.67 -25.20
N ILE A 8 -16.38 26.39 -25.49
CA ILE A 8 -17.22 25.48 -24.70
C ILE A 8 -16.65 24.06 -24.72
N GLU A 9 -16.33 23.53 -25.90
CA GLU A 9 -15.72 22.19 -26.05
C GLU A 9 -14.43 22.09 -25.22
N ARG A 10 -13.57 23.11 -25.26
CA ARG A 10 -12.33 23.12 -24.48
C ARG A 10 -12.57 23.20 -22.98
N GLN A 11 -13.60 23.92 -22.54
CA GLN A 11 -13.99 23.98 -21.13
C GLN A 11 -14.50 22.62 -20.63
N GLU A 12 -15.29 21.91 -21.43
CA GLU A 12 -15.77 20.56 -21.11
C GLU A 12 -14.61 19.55 -21.03
N GLU A 13 -13.65 19.60 -21.96
CA GLU A 13 -12.44 18.77 -21.91
C GLU A 13 -11.63 19.00 -20.62
N LEU A 14 -11.43 20.26 -20.23
CA LEU A 14 -10.69 20.61 -19.02
C LEU A 14 -11.43 20.15 -17.77
N GLN A 15 -12.75 20.39 -17.68
CA GLN A 15 -13.56 19.91 -16.56
C GLN A 15 -13.55 18.38 -16.45
N ASN A 16 -13.60 17.67 -17.57
CA ASN A 16 -13.53 16.21 -17.58
C ASN A 16 -12.15 15.72 -17.14
N LYS A 17 -11.07 16.39 -17.58
CA LYS A 17 -9.72 16.08 -17.11
C LYS A 17 -9.59 16.27 -15.61
N ASP A 18 -10.05 17.39 -15.06
CA ASP A 18 -10.00 17.66 -13.61
C ASP A 18 -10.79 16.62 -12.80
N LYS A 19 -11.94 16.14 -13.34
CA LYS A 19 -12.70 15.04 -12.71
C LYS A 19 -11.92 13.73 -12.73
N ILE A 20 -11.29 13.39 -13.85
CA ILE A 20 -10.47 12.17 -13.98
C ILE A 20 -9.26 12.24 -13.03
N ASP A 21 -8.56 13.37 -12.99
CA ASP A 21 -7.41 13.57 -12.10
C ASP A 21 -7.81 13.44 -10.62
N ASN A 22 -8.99 13.96 -10.23
CA ASN A 22 -9.54 13.77 -8.89
C ASN A 22 -9.93 12.32 -8.58
N LEU A 23 -10.49 11.59 -9.54
CA LEU A 23 -10.80 10.17 -9.37
C LEU A 23 -9.52 9.34 -9.20
N ASN A 24 -8.52 9.58 -10.04
CA ASN A 24 -7.22 8.91 -9.95
C ASN A 24 -6.54 9.17 -8.59
N LYS A 25 -6.64 10.40 -8.09
CA LYS A 25 -6.12 10.75 -6.75
C LYS A 25 -6.82 9.94 -5.66
N ARG A 26 -8.15 9.87 -5.68
CA ARG A 26 -8.94 9.09 -4.71
C ARG A 26 -8.65 7.60 -4.81
N GLU A 27 -8.51 7.07 -6.02
CA GLU A 27 -8.14 5.67 -6.23
C GLU A 27 -6.79 5.35 -5.59
N LYS A 28 -5.79 6.21 -5.79
CA LYS A 28 -4.47 6.07 -5.17
C LYS A 28 -4.54 6.13 -3.63
N GLU A 29 -5.34 7.03 -3.07
CA GLU A 29 -5.56 7.12 -1.63
C GLU A 29 -6.20 5.83 -1.07
N ILE A 30 -7.19 5.28 -1.76
CA ILE A 30 -7.86 4.02 -1.38
C ILE A 30 -6.87 2.84 -1.46
N LYS A 31 -6.11 2.72 -2.55
CA LYS A 31 -5.08 1.69 -2.71
C LYS A 31 -4.06 1.74 -1.58
N ASN A 32 -3.56 2.93 -1.26
CA ASN A 32 -2.63 3.13 -0.14
C ASN A 32 -3.25 2.73 1.21
N PHE A 33 -4.52 3.07 1.44
CA PHE A 33 -5.22 2.68 2.66
C PHE A 33 -5.40 1.16 2.77
N MET A 34 -5.78 0.49 1.68
CA MET A 34 -5.89 -0.97 1.61
C MET A 34 -4.53 -1.63 1.88
N HIS A 35 -3.46 -1.19 1.20
CA HIS A 35 -2.10 -1.70 1.42
C HIS A 35 -1.68 -1.58 2.88
N LYS A 36 -1.89 -0.40 3.49
CA LYS A 36 -1.54 -0.17 4.89
C LYS A 36 -2.34 -1.07 5.84
N THR A 37 -3.64 -1.24 5.57
CA THR A 37 -4.52 -2.06 6.41
C THR A 37 -4.10 -3.52 6.36
N GLN A 38 -3.85 -4.05 5.15
CA GLN A 38 -3.47 -5.45 4.97
C GLN A 38 -2.08 -5.75 5.54
N LEU A 39 -1.11 -4.85 5.36
CA LEU A 39 0.20 -4.97 6.02
C LEU A 39 0.05 -4.99 7.55
N ASN A 40 -0.74 -4.08 8.11
CA ASN A 40 -0.97 -4.02 9.55
C ASN A 40 -1.61 -5.29 10.09
N GLU A 41 -2.52 -5.91 9.35
CA GLU A 41 -3.15 -7.17 9.74
C GLU A 41 -2.11 -8.27 9.94
N TYR A 42 -1.22 -8.49 8.96
CA TYR A 42 -0.13 -9.47 9.09
C TYR A 42 0.77 -9.16 10.29
N LEU A 43 1.14 -7.89 10.50
CA LEU A 43 2.02 -7.47 11.59
C LEU A 43 1.37 -7.65 12.97
N GLU A 44 0.10 -7.30 13.12
CA GLU A 44 -0.62 -7.47 14.38
C GLU A 44 -0.85 -8.95 14.70
N GLU A 45 -1.12 -9.79 13.70
CA GLU A 45 -1.18 -11.24 13.88
C GLU A 45 0.17 -11.82 14.31
N ALA A 46 1.26 -11.36 13.70
CA ALA A 46 2.62 -11.76 14.06
C ALA A 46 2.97 -11.36 15.50
N ARG A 47 2.76 -10.09 15.86
CA ARG A 47 2.99 -9.56 17.22
C ARG A 47 2.15 -10.27 18.27
N LYS A 48 0.89 -10.57 17.96
CA LYS A 48 0.00 -11.33 18.83
C LYS A 48 0.46 -12.78 19.02
N ALA A 49 1.04 -13.39 17.99
CA ALA A 49 1.65 -14.71 18.08
C ALA A 49 2.93 -14.68 18.92
N GLU A 50 3.82 -13.70 18.70
CA GLU A 50 5.02 -13.48 19.53
C GLU A 50 4.66 -13.33 21.01
N PHE A 51 3.70 -12.47 21.32
CA PHE A 51 3.24 -12.24 22.69
C PHE A 51 2.73 -13.52 23.38
N LYS A 52 2.17 -14.45 22.59
CA LYS A 52 1.68 -15.74 23.08
C LYS A 52 2.76 -16.83 23.13
N GLY A 53 4.01 -16.53 22.77
CA GLY A 53 5.10 -17.50 22.64
C GLY A 53 4.92 -18.47 21.47
N GLN A 54 4.10 -18.10 20.47
CA GLN A 54 3.84 -18.92 19.29
C GLN A 54 4.83 -18.58 18.18
N GLU A 55 6.12 -18.85 18.40
CA GLU A 55 7.24 -18.39 17.56
C GLU A 55 7.10 -18.82 16.08
N SER A 56 6.75 -20.08 15.80
CA SER A 56 6.55 -20.53 14.41
C SER A 56 5.42 -19.76 13.71
N LYS A 57 4.32 -19.48 14.43
CA LYS A 57 3.20 -18.72 13.87
C LYS A 57 3.56 -17.25 13.66
N ALA A 58 4.35 -16.67 14.57
CA ALA A 58 4.86 -15.31 14.40
C ALA A 58 5.77 -15.22 13.18
N LEU A 59 6.69 -16.18 13.02
CA LEU A 59 7.59 -16.27 11.89
C LEU A 59 6.84 -16.35 10.56
N ASP A 60 5.86 -17.24 10.45
CA ASP A 60 5.01 -17.37 9.25
C ASP A 60 4.35 -16.03 8.90
N LYS A 61 3.80 -15.32 9.90
CA LYS A 61 3.11 -14.04 9.69
C LYS A 61 4.05 -12.90 9.29
N TYR A 62 5.26 -12.85 9.83
CA TYR A 62 6.26 -11.90 9.36
C TYR A 62 6.72 -12.21 7.93
N GLN A 63 6.82 -13.49 7.56
CA GLN A 63 7.14 -13.88 6.18
C GLN A 63 6.01 -13.50 5.21
N GLU A 64 4.74 -13.68 5.59
CA GLU A 64 3.58 -13.19 4.83
C GLU A 64 3.64 -11.66 4.66
N ALA A 65 3.94 -10.91 5.72
CA ALA A 65 4.10 -9.45 5.65
C ALA A 65 5.24 -9.04 4.70
N LEU A 66 6.38 -9.73 4.75
CA LEU A 66 7.52 -9.46 3.87
C LEU A 66 7.20 -9.78 2.42
N TYR A 67 6.52 -10.91 2.17
CA TYR A 67 6.06 -11.29 0.84
C TYR A 67 5.09 -10.25 0.28
N PHE A 68 4.14 -9.79 1.09
CA PHE A 68 3.20 -8.75 0.71
C PHE A 68 3.92 -7.47 0.25
N LEU A 69 4.88 -6.96 1.03
CA LEU A 69 5.66 -5.76 0.65
C LEU A 69 6.43 -5.98 -0.66
N LYS A 70 7.08 -7.13 -0.83
CA LYS A 70 7.91 -7.40 -2.02
C LYS A 70 7.12 -7.64 -3.31
N THR A 71 5.83 -7.91 -3.20
CA THR A 71 4.95 -8.22 -4.34
C THR A 71 3.96 -7.11 -4.62
N ASP A 72 3.96 -6.06 -3.80
CA ASP A 72 3.11 -4.91 -4.02
C ASP A 72 3.63 -4.01 -5.15
N GLU A 73 2.83 -3.05 -5.59
CA GLU A 73 3.21 -2.10 -6.64
C GLU A 73 4.03 -0.90 -6.10
N VAL A 74 4.49 -0.95 -4.85
CA VAL A 74 5.24 0.11 -4.21
C VAL A 74 6.73 -0.20 -4.30
N ASP A 75 7.53 0.80 -4.61
CA ASP A 75 8.99 0.65 -4.66
C ASP A 75 9.54 0.27 -3.27
N ASP A 76 10.25 -0.87 -3.20
CA ASP A 76 10.95 -1.36 -2.01
C ASP A 76 11.81 -0.27 -1.34
N SER A 77 12.39 0.66 -2.10
CA SER A 77 13.19 1.76 -1.56
C SER A 77 12.38 2.71 -0.68
N LEU A 78 11.09 2.88 -0.97
CA LEU A 78 10.13 3.67 -0.18
C LEU A 78 9.63 2.91 1.05
N GLN A 79 9.79 1.59 1.07
CA GLN A 79 9.34 0.70 2.14
C GLN A 79 10.49 0.09 2.96
N LYS A 80 11.73 0.48 2.65
CA LYS A 80 12.96 -0.12 3.16
C LYS A 80 12.98 -0.29 4.69
N GLU A 81 12.59 0.74 5.43
CA GLU A 81 12.57 0.70 6.90
C GLU A 81 11.70 -0.45 7.44
N LYS A 82 10.49 -0.62 6.89
CA LYS A 82 9.56 -1.70 7.29
C LYS A 82 10.07 -3.06 6.86
N ILE A 83 10.62 -3.15 5.65
CA ILE A 83 11.24 -4.37 5.13
C ILE A 83 12.39 -4.81 6.06
N ASP A 84 13.24 -3.88 6.48
CA ASP A 84 14.38 -4.16 7.35
C ASP A 84 13.94 -4.52 8.79
N GLU A 85 12.89 -3.87 9.31
CA GLU A 85 12.26 -4.26 10.59
C GLU A 85 11.73 -5.69 10.55
N ILE A 86 10.94 -6.04 9.52
CA ILE A 86 10.35 -7.38 9.36
C ILE A 86 11.43 -8.44 9.18
N LYS A 87 12.46 -8.17 8.37
CA LYS A 87 13.61 -9.08 8.22
C LYS A 87 14.34 -9.31 9.53
N SER A 88 14.51 -8.27 10.34
CA SER A 88 15.13 -8.39 11.66
C SER A 88 14.31 -9.32 12.56
N LYS A 89 12.97 -9.15 12.57
CA LYS A 89 12.05 -10.05 13.29
C LYS A 89 12.10 -11.50 12.82
N ILE A 90 12.12 -11.73 11.52
CA ILE A 90 12.30 -13.07 10.94
C ILE A 90 13.63 -13.67 11.41
N SER A 91 14.71 -12.90 11.38
CA SER A 91 16.03 -13.38 11.83
C SER A 91 16.06 -13.70 13.32
N GLU A 92 15.38 -12.91 14.17
CA GLU A 92 15.25 -13.18 15.61
C GLU A 92 14.53 -14.50 15.89
N LEU A 93 13.40 -14.74 15.23
CA LEU A 93 12.56 -15.93 15.43
C LEU A 93 13.08 -17.20 14.76
N SER A 94 14.04 -17.09 13.84
CA SER A 94 14.65 -18.22 13.13
C SER A 94 15.91 -18.80 13.80
N LYS A 95 16.31 -18.24 14.94
CA LYS A 95 17.47 -18.68 15.75
C LYS A 95 17.06 -19.73 16.76
#